data_AF-A0A452XEL2-F1
#
_entry.id   AF-A0A452XEL2-F1
#
_cell.length_a   1.000
_cell.length_b   1.000
_cell.length_c   1.000
_cell.angle_alpha   90.00
_cell.angle_beta   90.00
_cell.angle_gamma   90.00
#
_symmetry.space_group_name_H-M   'P 1'
#
loop_
_entity.id
_entity.type
_entity.pdbx_description
1 polymer ?
#
loop_
_entity_poly.entity_id
_entity_poly.type
_entity_poly.pdbx_seq_one_letter_code
_entity_poly.pdbx_strand_id
1 'polypeptide(L)'
;MVVKLKDGRWEVVFFIAEHNHALVDKPSLTKYLRSHQGIPPKEKLFLKNLHNCNLTTGRMMNIMSEFYGSELIVPYTTKAISNLKSGLNKFDTKEGDMIETVAYFKDQQ
;
A
#
# COMPACT_ATOMS: atom_id res chain seq x y z
N MET A 1 24.95 7.63 9.05
CA MET A 1 24.77 9.07 8.80
C MET A 1 24.59 9.77 10.13
N VAL A 2 25.30 10.88 10.36
CA VAL A 2 25.10 11.75 11.53
C VAL A 2 24.64 13.11 11.03
N VAL A 3 23.53 13.59 11.58
CA VAL A 3 22.94 14.90 11.30
C VAL A 3 22.96 15.76 12.56
N LYS A 4 23.22 17.06 12.41
CA LYS A 4 23.19 18.06 13.48
C LYS A 4 22.38 19.26 13.04
N LEU A 5 21.57 19.82 13.94
CA LEU A 5 20.90 21.10 13.74
C LEU A 5 21.90 22.22 14.10
N LYS A 6 22.23 23.09 13.13
CA LYS A 6 23.05 24.29 13.36
C LYS A 6 22.35 25.47 12.71
N ASP A 7 22.24 26.58 13.41
CA ASP A 7 21.63 27.82 12.91
C ASP A 7 20.26 27.61 12.22
N GLY A 8 19.44 26.72 12.78
CA GLY A 8 18.11 26.40 12.24
C GLY A 8 18.09 25.50 11.01
N ARG A 9 19.23 25.00 10.51
CA ARG A 9 19.32 24.05 9.39
C ARG A 9 19.90 22.70 9.82
N TRP A 10 19.36 21.63 9.24
CA TRP A 10 19.91 20.28 9.42
C TRP A 10 21.12 20.09 8.52
N GLU A 11 22.27 19.81 9.10
CA GLU A 11 23.52 19.52 8.39
C GLU A 11 23.91 18.05 8.57
N VAL A 12 24.23 17.37 7.46
CA VAL A 12 24.88 16.05 7.50
C VAL A 12 26.37 16.27 7.79
N VAL A 13 26.82 15.90 8.99
CA VAL A 13 28.21 16.08 9.43
C VAL A 13 29.06 14.84 9.24
N PHE A 14 28.43 13.68 9.00
CA PHE A 14 29.13 12.44 8.72
C PHE A 14 28.27 11.50 7.87
N PHE A 15 28.83 10.99 6.78
CA PHE A 15 28.19 10.04 5.88
C PHE A 15 29.25 9.09 5.32
N ILE A 16 28.98 7.78 5.39
CA ILE A 16 29.78 6.76 4.73
C ILE A 16 28.99 6.34 3.50
N ALA A 17 29.54 6.60 2.32
CA ALA A 17 28.92 6.26 1.04
C ALA A 17 29.20 4.81 0.62
N GLU A 18 30.24 4.20 1.17
CA GLU A 18 30.66 2.85 0.83
C GLU A 18 29.72 1.81 1.42
N HIS A 19 29.30 0.86 0.59
CA HIS A 19 28.46 -0.27 0.97
C HIS A 19 29.30 -1.54 1.07
N ASN A 20 28.96 -2.43 2.00
CA ASN A 20 29.59 -3.75 2.12
C ASN A 20 29.00 -4.80 1.15
N HIS A 21 28.17 -4.37 0.21
CA HIS A 21 27.54 -5.20 -0.81
C HIS A 21 27.26 -4.36 -2.06
N ALA A 22 27.02 -5.01 -3.20
CA ALA A 22 26.58 -4.32 -4.41
C ALA A 22 25.19 -3.68 -4.20
N LEU A 23 24.99 -2.50 -4.78
CA LEU A 23 23.69 -1.84 -4.75
C LEU A 23 22.70 -2.60 -5.63
N VAL A 24 21.44 -2.64 -5.19
CA VAL A 24 20.35 -3.20 -5.99
C VAL A 24 19.99 -2.19 -7.08
N ASP A 25 20.19 -2.58 -8.33
CA ASP A 25 19.96 -1.76 -9.54
C ASP A 25 18.67 -2.15 -10.27
N LYS A 26 17.73 -2.80 -9.57
CA LYS A 26 16.48 -3.31 -10.14
C LYS A 26 15.28 -2.50 -9.64
N PRO A 27 14.77 -1.53 -10.41
CA PRO A 27 13.60 -0.75 -10.04
C PRO A 27 12.38 -1.62 -9.71
N SER A 28 12.20 -2.77 -10.35
CA SER A 28 11.11 -3.71 -10.07
C SER A 28 11.11 -4.27 -8.64
N LEU A 29 12.25 -4.25 -7.95
CA LEU A 29 12.36 -4.71 -6.57
C LEU A 29 12.09 -3.60 -5.54
N THR A 30 12.02 -2.34 -5.97
CA THR A 30 11.80 -1.20 -5.07
C THR A 30 10.50 -1.33 -4.27
N LYS A 31 9.46 -1.94 -4.86
CA LYS A 31 8.17 -2.22 -4.19
C LYS A 31 8.28 -3.06 -2.90
N TYR A 32 9.40 -3.76 -2.72
CA TYR A 32 9.69 -4.55 -1.52
C TYR A 32 10.47 -3.77 -0.45
N LEU A 33 11.07 -2.63 -0.81
CA LEU A 33 11.78 -1.76 0.12
C LEU A 33 10.77 -1.00 0.98
N ARG A 34 10.92 -1.07 2.31
CA ARG A 34 9.99 -0.44 3.26
C ARG A 34 9.80 1.07 3.03
N SER A 35 10.84 1.78 2.59
CA SER A 35 10.78 3.22 2.29
C SER A 35 9.96 3.55 1.04
N HIS A 36 9.74 2.57 0.15
CA HIS A 36 8.98 2.72 -1.08
C HIS A 36 7.63 1.98 -1.00
N GLN A 37 7.30 1.42 0.16
CA GLN A 37 6.01 0.77 0.36
C GLN A 37 4.89 1.80 0.42
N GLY A 38 3.79 1.47 -0.25
CA GLY A 38 2.57 2.26 -0.21
C GLY A 38 1.88 2.28 -1.56
N ILE A 39 0.57 2.51 -1.53
CA ILE A 39 -0.21 2.76 -2.74
C ILE A 39 -0.39 4.28 -2.83
N PRO A 40 -0.04 4.92 -3.97
CA PRO A 40 -0.27 6.34 -4.17
C PRO A 40 -1.74 6.74 -3.95
N PRO A 41 -2.05 7.95 -3.45
CA PRO A 41 -3.43 8.34 -3.10
C PRO A 41 -4.43 8.21 -4.24
N LYS A 42 -4.03 8.57 -5.47
CA LYS A 42 -4.90 8.45 -6.66
C LYS A 42 -5.24 6.98 -6.95
N GLU A 43 -4.26 6.10 -6.84
CA GLU A 43 -4.45 4.67 -7.08
C GLU A 43 -5.21 3.99 -5.94
N LYS A 44 -5.07 4.46 -4.69
CA LYS A 44 -5.96 4.03 -3.60
C LYS A 44 -7.43 4.31 -3.91
N LEU A 45 -7.73 5.47 -4.50
CA LEU A 45 -9.09 5.81 -4.91
C LEU A 45 -9.59 4.90 -6.04
N PHE A 46 -8.75 4.65 -7.04
CA PHE A 46 -9.08 3.73 -8.12
C PHE A 46 -9.32 2.30 -7.61
N LEU A 47 -8.43 1.78 -6.76
CA LEU A 47 -8.58 0.47 -6.13
C LEU A 47 -9.81 0.41 -5.21
N LYS A 48 -10.21 1.51 -4.57
CA LYS A 48 -11.47 1.58 -3.81
C LYS A 48 -12.68 1.39 -4.73
N ASN A 49 -12.69 2.01 -5.91
CA ASN A 49 -13.76 1.78 -6.89
C ASN A 49 -13.81 0.31 -7.34
N LEU A 50 -12.66 -0.30 -7.63
CA LEU A 50 -12.58 -1.73 -7.98
C LEU A 50 -13.04 -2.64 -6.83
N HIS A 51 -12.73 -2.27 -5.59
CA HIS A 51 -13.21 -2.98 -4.40
C HIS A 51 -14.73 -2.93 -4.28
N ASN A 52 -15.34 -1.77 -4.50
CA ASN A 52 -16.80 -1.59 -4.49
C ASN A 52 -17.49 -2.39 -5.61
N CYS A 53 -16.78 -2.70 -6.71
CA CYS A 53 -17.24 -3.63 -7.74
C CYS A 53 -17.04 -5.11 -7.37
N ASN A 54 -16.73 -5.42 -6.11
CA ASN A 54 -16.47 -6.78 -5.60
C ASN A 54 -15.34 -7.53 -6.32
N LEU A 55 -14.34 -6.82 -6.85
CA LEU A 55 -13.20 -7.47 -7.49
C LEU A 55 -12.27 -8.13 -6.46
N THR A 56 -11.76 -9.30 -6.82
CA THR A 56 -10.74 -10.00 -6.03
C THR A 56 -9.40 -9.26 -6.10
N THR A 57 -8.57 -9.42 -5.07
CA THR A 57 -7.25 -8.77 -5.02
C THR A 57 -6.39 -9.13 -6.23
N GLY A 58 -6.46 -10.38 -6.71
CA GLY A 58 -5.75 -10.82 -7.92
C GLY A 58 -6.25 -10.13 -9.19
N ARG A 59 -7.57 -9.97 -9.37
CA ARG A 59 -8.12 -9.23 -10.51
C ARG A 59 -7.74 -7.75 -10.47
N MET A 60 -7.77 -7.15 -9.28
CA MET A 60 -7.30 -5.78 -9.08
C MET A 60 -5.82 -5.65 -9.46
N MET A 61 -4.98 -6.60 -9.05
CA MET A 61 -3.57 -6.60 -9.45
C MET A 61 -3.41 -6.75 -10.95
N ASN A 62 -4.16 -7.63 -11.61
CA ASN A 62 -4.10 -7.78 -13.07
C ASN A 62 -4.44 -6.47 -13.80
N ILE A 63 -5.49 -5.75 -13.36
CA ILE A 63 -5.85 -4.44 -13.91
C ILE A 63 -4.72 -3.43 -13.69
N MET A 64 -4.11 -3.41 -12.50
CA MET A 64 -2.96 -2.52 -12.25
C MET A 64 -1.75 -2.91 -13.10
N SER A 65 -1.49 -4.20 -13.29
CA SER A 65 -0.43 -4.69 -14.16
C SER A 65 -0.64 -4.25 -15.61
N GLU A 66 -1.88 -4.27 -16.10
CA GLU A 66 -2.23 -3.75 -17.43
C GLU A 66 -2.07 -2.23 -17.50
N PHE A 67 -2.54 -1.50 -16.47
CA PHE A 67 -2.39 -0.04 -16.37
C PHE A 67 -0.93 0.41 -16.40
N TYR A 68 -0.05 -0.31 -15.70
CA TYR A 68 1.38 -0.02 -15.69
C TYR A 68 2.11 -0.61 -16.91
N GLY A 69 1.57 -1.64 -17.57
CA GLY A 69 2.18 -2.36 -18.69
C GLY A 69 2.90 -3.66 -18.30
N SER A 70 3.13 -3.90 -17.00
CA SER A 70 3.55 -5.20 -16.46
C SER A 70 3.43 -5.20 -14.94
N GLU A 71 3.18 -6.37 -14.33
CA GLU A 71 3.21 -6.52 -12.88
C GLU A 71 4.58 -6.14 -12.28
N LEU A 72 5.67 -6.33 -13.03
CA LEU A 72 7.03 -6.05 -12.57
C LEU A 72 7.23 -4.58 -12.19
N ILE A 73 6.54 -3.67 -12.88
CA ILE A 73 6.68 -2.22 -12.71
C ILE A 73 5.57 -1.59 -11.86
N VAL A 74 4.57 -2.37 -11.42
CA VAL A 74 3.62 -1.91 -10.40
C VAL A 74 4.39 -1.57 -9.11
N PRO A 75 4.25 -0.35 -8.54
CA PRO A 75 5.10 0.14 -7.44
C PRO A 75 4.73 -0.44 -6.07
N TYR A 76 3.74 -1.33 -6.01
CA TYR A 76 3.30 -2.00 -4.79
C TYR A 76 2.97 -3.46 -5.06
N THR A 77 2.82 -4.22 -3.98
CA THR A 77 2.56 -5.66 -4.03
C THR A 77 1.07 -5.97 -3.94
N THR A 78 0.69 -7.20 -4.32
CA THR A 78 -0.67 -7.72 -4.11
C THR A 78 -1.06 -7.68 -2.64
N LYS A 79 -0.09 -7.85 -1.74
CA LYS A 79 -0.31 -7.72 -0.29
C LYS A 79 -0.69 -6.30 0.11
N ALA A 80 -0.14 -5.27 -0.54
CA ALA A 80 -0.55 -3.89 -0.29
C ALA A 80 -2.02 -3.66 -0.67
N ILE A 81 -2.48 -4.21 -1.80
CA ILE A 81 -3.90 -4.17 -2.21
C ILE A 81 -4.77 -4.92 -1.19
N SER A 82 -4.35 -6.11 -0.76
CA SER A 82 -5.06 -6.88 0.27
C SER A 82 -5.18 -6.10 1.58
N ASN A 83 -4.12 -5.42 2.01
CA ASN A 83 -4.14 -4.62 3.24
C ASN A 83 -5.07 -3.40 3.10
N LEU A 84 -5.10 -2.76 1.93
CA LEU A 84 -6.04 -1.68 1.64
C LEU A 84 -7.49 -2.18 1.75
N LYS A 85 -7.81 -3.33 1.15
CA LYS A 85 -9.15 -3.94 1.26
C LYS A 85 -9.52 -4.25 2.71
N SER A 86 -8.61 -4.84 3.48
CA SER A 86 -8.86 -5.08 4.91
C SER A 86 -9.12 -3.78 5.68
N GLY A 87 -8.46 -2.68 5.29
CA GLY A 87 -8.75 -1.35 5.84
C GLY A 87 -10.15 -0.86 5.46
N LEU A 88 -10.53 -0.95 4.19
CA LEU A 88 -11.85 -0.53 3.68
C LEU A 88 -12.99 -1.31 4.35
N ASN A 89 -12.88 -2.64 4.40
CA ASN A 89 -13.88 -3.49 5.07
C ASN A 89 -14.09 -3.11 6.54
N LYS A 90 -13.03 -2.72 7.25
CA LYS A 90 -13.14 -2.25 8.64
C LYS A 90 -13.87 -0.92 8.79
N PHE A 91 -13.84 -0.06 7.76
CA PHE A 91 -14.63 1.17 7.76
C PHE A 91 -16.08 0.91 7.40
N ASP A 92 -16.33 -0.07 6.53
CA ASP A 92 -17.69 -0.42 6.09
C ASP A 92 -18.45 -1.18 7.18
N THR A 93 -17.76 -2.03 7.94
CA THR A 93 -18.33 -2.79 9.06
C THR A 93 -18.26 -1.95 10.34
N LYS A 94 -19.38 -1.31 10.71
CA LYS A 94 -19.42 -0.29 11.79
C LYS A 94 -18.76 -0.75 13.10
N GLU A 95 -19.13 -1.96 13.54
CA GLU A 95 -18.67 -2.57 14.81
C GLU A 95 -18.26 -4.06 14.63
N GLY A 96 -18.19 -4.53 13.38
CA GLY A 96 -17.82 -5.90 13.01
C GLY A 96 -19.00 -6.75 12.51
N ASP A 97 -18.65 -7.75 11.70
CA ASP A 97 -19.60 -8.59 10.93
C ASP A 97 -20.73 -9.18 11.78
N MET A 98 -20.42 -9.61 13.01
CA MET A 98 -21.42 -10.23 13.89
C MET A 98 -22.51 -9.25 14.31
N ILE A 99 -22.17 -8.00 14.59
CA ILE A 99 -23.14 -7.00 15.06
C ILE A 99 -24.06 -6.61 13.91
N GLU A 100 -23.51 -6.40 12.71
CA GLU A 100 -24.33 -6.13 11.51
C GLU A 100 -25.22 -7.31 11.14
N THR A 101 -24.72 -8.54 11.25
CA THR A 101 -25.51 -9.75 11.00
C THR A 101 -26.69 -9.83 11.97
N VAL A 102 -26.47 -9.59 13.27
CA VAL A 102 -27.54 -9.58 14.27
C VAL A 102 -28.54 -8.44 14.00
N ALA A 103 -28.06 -7.25 13.65
CA ALA A 103 -28.93 -6.11 13.32
C ALA A 103 -29.82 -6.41 12.11
N TYR A 104 -29.26 -6.99 11.05
CA TYR A 104 -30.02 -7.41 9.87
C TYR A 104 -31.15 -8.38 10.23
N PHE A 105 -30.87 -9.42 11.01
CA PHE A 105 -31.91 -10.38 11.40
C PHE A 105 -32.98 -9.78 12.31
N LYS A 106 -32.64 -8.80 13.16
CA LYS A 106 -33.61 -8.08 13.99
C LYS A 106 -34.53 -7.17 13.17
N ASP A 107 -34.04 -6.57 12.09
CA ASP A 107 -34.82 -5.70 11.20
C ASP A 107 -35.82 -6.49 10.33
N GLN A 108 -35.59 -7.79 10.15
CA GLN A 108 -36.46 -8.68 9.37
C GLN A 108 -37.57 -9.35 10.21
N GLN A 109 -37.73 -8.99 11.49
CA GLN A 109 -38.81 -9.45 12.39
C GLN A 109 -39.89 -8.37 12.56
#